data_AF-A0A6B1ECR8-F1
#
_entry.id   AF-A0A6B1ECR8-F1
#
_cell.length_a   1.000
_cell.length_b   1.000
_cell.length_c   1.000
_cell.angle_alpha   90.00
_cell.angle_beta   90.00
_cell.angle_gamma   90.00
#
_symmetry.space_group_name_H-M   'P 1'
#
loop_
_entity.id
_entity.type
_entity.pdbx_description
1 polymer ?
#
loop_
_entity_poly.entity_id
_entity_poly.type
_entity_poly.pdbx_seq_one_letter_code
_entity_poly.pdbx_strand_id
1 'polypeptide(L)'
;MTRDVVHHRGAVAVVAVDGDDVVLLRQYRTPVEGELLEIPAGTRDVGGEDPAGTARRELAEEAGLACESLEELGTFFNSPGFCDELSHVFLATGLSEVPREPDGAEEEWMTIERVGLDEAIEMIDQGQIRDAKTIIGLLLAQRRLEG
;
A
#
# COMPACT_ATOMS: atom_id res chain seq x y z
N MET A 1 18.42 -0.69 -30.82
CA MET A 1 17.81 0.01 -29.67
C MET A 1 18.31 -0.69 -28.42
N THR A 2 19.03 0.03 -27.56
CA THR A 2 19.34 -0.44 -26.20
C THR A 2 18.14 -0.13 -25.33
N ARG A 3 17.75 -1.06 -24.46
CA ARG A 3 16.65 -0.88 -23.53
C ARG A 3 17.21 -0.98 -22.12
N ASP A 4 17.14 0.10 -21.37
CA ASP A 4 17.49 0.09 -19.96
C ASP A 4 16.31 -0.47 -19.16
N VAL A 5 16.61 -1.40 -18.26
CA VAL A 5 15.63 -2.06 -17.39
C VAL A 5 16.06 -1.87 -15.94
N VAL A 6 15.17 -1.31 -15.14
CA VAL A 6 15.30 -1.26 -13.69
C VAL A 6 14.74 -2.57 -13.15
N HIS A 7 15.60 -3.35 -12.49
CA HIS A 7 15.22 -4.58 -11.83
C HIS A 7 14.78 -4.30 -10.40
N HIS A 8 13.56 -4.71 -10.05
CA HIS A 8 12.96 -4.54 -8.74
C HIS A 8 12.63 -5.89 -8.10
N ARG A 9 12.63 -5.97 -6.77
CA ARG A 9 12.32 -7.22 -6.05
C ARG A 9 10.82 -7.55 -6.01
N GLY A 10 10.00 -6.66 -6.57
CA GLY A 10 8.55 -6.64 -6.36
C GLY A 10 8.18 -6.02 -5.02
N ALA A 11 6.90 -5.75 -4.85
CA ALA A 11 6.38 -5.08 -3.67
C ALA A 11 5.02 -5.66 -3.24
N VAL A 12 4.58 -5.27 -2.06
CA VAL A 12 3.25 -5.54 -1.55
C VAL A 12 2.58 -4.23 -1.18
N ALA A 13 1.25 -4.20 -1.20
CA ALA A 13 0.45 -3.08 -0.74
C ALA A 13 -0.78 -3.61 -0.02
N VAL A 14 -1.22 -2.95 1.05
CA VAL A 14 -2.25 -3.45 1.96
C VAL A 14 -3.33 -2.41 2.17
N VAL A 15 -4.54 -2.69 1.71
CA VAL A 15 -5.73 -1.93 2.07
C VAL A 15 -6.21 -2.43 3.42
N ALA A 16 -5.92 -1.69 4.49
CA ALA A 16 -6.37 -2.02 5.83
C ALA A 16 -7.72 -1.33 6.12
N VAL A 17 -8.75 -2.13 6.40
CA VAL A 17 -10.13 -1.67 6.59
C VAL A 17 -10.58 -1.91 8.03
N ASP A 18 -11.16 -0.87 8.64
CA ASP A 18 -11.69 -0.86 10.00
C ASP A 18 -13.07 -0.22 10.03
N GLY A 19 -14.12 -1.03 10.09
CA GLY A 19 -15.48 -0.56 9.84
C GLY A 19 -15.63 -0.07 8.40
N ASP A 20 -16.01 1.20 8.25
CA ASP A 20 -16.14 1.87 6.95
C ASP A 20 -14.88 2.66 6.56
N ASP A 21 -13.87 2.71 7.42
CA ASP A 21 -12.65 3.49 7.21
C ASP A 21 -11.52 2.65 6.60
N VAL A 22 -10.69 3.29 5.78
CA VAL A 22 -9.38 2.81 5.34
C VAL A 22 -8.25 3.54 6.05
N VAL A 23 -7.18 2.80 6.35
CA VAL A 23 -5.94 3.36 6.88
C VAL A 23 -5.04 3.77 5.72
N LEU A 24 -4.70 5.06 5.68
CA LEU A 24 -3.78 5.65 4.72
C LEU A 24 -2.58 6.25 5.44
N LEU A 25 -1.54 6.50 4.66
CA LEU A 25 -0.27 7.04 5.06
C LEU A 25 0.00 8.30 4.26
N ARG A 26 0.26 9.41 4.95
CA ARG A 26 0.72 10.65 4.30
C ARG A 26 2.24 10.68 4.34
N GLN A 27 2.86 10.49 3.19
CA GLN A 27 4.31 10.38 3.05
C GLN A 27 4.84 11.36 2.01
N TYR A 28 5.97 12.01 2.32
CA TYR A 28 6.71 12.79 1.36
C TYR A 28 7.51 11.88 0.43
N ARG A 29 7.29 11.98 -0.88
CA ARG A 29 8.02 11.23 -1.90
C ARG A 29 8.95 12.16 -2.66
N THR A 30 10.25 12.00 -2.42
CA THR A 30 11.31 12.82 -3.06
C THR A 30 11.18 12.88 -4.59
N PRO A 31 10.90 11.79 -5.34
CA PRO A 31 10.81 11.84 -6.80
C PRO A 31 9.71 12.75 -7.37
N VAL A 32 8.67 13.05 -6.59
CA VAL A 32 7.57 13.94 -6.99
C VAL A 32 7.56 15.26 -6.22
N GLU A 33 8.56 15.47 -5.35
CA GLU A 33 8.74 16.66 -4.51
C GLU A 33 7.46 17.08 -3.75
N GLY A 34 6.74 16.10 -3.20
CA GLY A 34 5.45 16.35 -2.54
C GLY A 34 4.96 15.19 -1.69
N GLU A 35 3.90 15.46 -0.94
CA GLU A 35 3.21 14.45 -0.14
C GLU A 35 2.17 13.69 -0.98
N LEU A 36 2.14 12.39 -0.80
CA LEU A 36 1.11 11.50 -1.33
C LEU A 36 0.35 10.86 -0.18
N LEU A 37 -0.92 10.54 -0.43
CA LEU A 37 -1.68 9.61 0.37
C LEU A 37 -1.52 8.22 -0.23
N GLU A 38 -1.05 7.29 0.60
CA GLU A 38 -0.68 5.96 0.20
C GLU A 38 -1.32 4.90 1.12
N ILE A 39 -1.64 3.72 0.60
CA ILE A 39 -1.86 2.54 1.45
C ILE A 39 -0.50 2.00 1.95
N PRO A 40 -0.45 1.34 3.12
CA PRO A 40 0.74 0.63 3.58
C PRO A 40 1.33 -0.29 2.51
N ALA A 41 2.64 -0.25 2.31
CA ALA A 41 3.31 -0.95 1.24
C ALA A 41 4.81 -1.03 1.46
N GLY A 42 5.42 -2.14 1.05
CA GLY A 42 6.87 -2.24 1.08
C GLY A 42 7.44 -3.27 0.12
N THR A 43 8.76 -3.29 0.08
CA THR A 43 9.52 -4.10 -0.88
C THR A 43 9.68 -5.51 -0.36
N ARG A 44 9.72 -6.49 -1.27
CA ARG A 44 9.99 -7.89 -0.93
C ARG A 44 11.50 -8.14 -0.78
N ASP A 45 12.10 -7.57 0.25
CA ASP A 45 13.55 -7.58 0.48
C ASP A 45 14.03 -8.69 1.43
N VAL A 46 13.13 -9.29 2.22
CA VAL A 46 13.39 -10.45 3.07
C VAL A 46 13.43 -11.75 2.25
N GLY A 47 14.59 -12.41 2.24
CA GLY A 47 14.81 -13.64 1.47
C GLY A 47 13.94 -14.81 1.94
N GLY A 48 13.13 -15.36 1.04
CA GLY A 48 12.26 -16.51 1.31
C GLY A 48 10.91 -16.17 1.93
N GLU A 49 10.64 -14.88 2.17
CA GLU A 49 9.33 -14.39 2.60
C GLU A 49 8.33 -14.42 1.43
N ASP A 50 7.13 -14.94 1.71
CA ASP A 50 6.03 -14.91 0.74
C ASP A 50 5.34 -13.53 0.75
N PRO A 51 4.60 -13.15 -0.31
CA PRO A 51 3.96 -11.84 -0.37
C PRO A 51 3.01 -11.55 0.81
N ALA A 52 2.34 -12.56 1.36
CA ALA A 52 1.46 -12.39 2.51
C ALA A 52 2.25 -12.07 3.80
N GLY A 53 3.40 -12.71 4.01
CA GLY A 53 4.31 -12.41 5.12
C GLY A 53 4.83 -10.98 5.05
N THR A 54 5.32 -10.57 3.87
CA THR A 54 5.76 -9.19 3.62
C THR A 54 4.62 -8.21 3.92
N ALA A 55 3.41 -8.45 3.42
CA ALA A 55 2.26 -7.57 3.65
C ALA A 55 1.93 -7.39 5.14
N ARG A 56 2.01 -8.46 5.95
CA ARG A 56 1.77 -8.38 7.40
C ARG A 56 2.85 -7.59 8.12
N ARG A 57 4.11 -7.79 7.72
CA ARG A 57 5.26 -7.08 8.30
C ARG A 57 5.17 -5.58 8.02
N GLU A 58 4.99 -5.20 6.75
CA GLU A 58 4.88 -3.80 6.34
C GLU A 58 3.68 -3.11 6.99
N LEU A 59 2.53 -3.79 7.12
CA LEU A 59 1.37 -3.24 7.83
C LEU A 59 1.69 -2.93 9.31
N ALA A 60 2.51 -3.75 9.96
CA ALA A 60 2.93 -3.53 11.34
C ALA A 60 3.97 -2.40 11.44
N GLU A 61 4.99 -2.41 10.58
CA GLU A 61 6.10 -1.46 10.57
C GLU A 61 5.64 -0.03 10.21
N GLU A 62 4.80 0.11 9.18
CA GLU A 62 4.37 1.42 8.68
C GLU A 62 3.13 1.97 9.42
N ALA A 63 2.15 1.12 9.71
CA ALA A 63 0.87 1.56 10.26
C ALA A 63 0.64 1.16 11.73
N GLY A 64 1.52 0.34 12.33
CA GLY A 64 1.33 -0.14 13.70
C GLY A 64 0.11 -1.07 13.82
N LEU A 65 -0.19 -1.85 12.77
CA LEU A 65 -1.37 -2.69 12.71
C LEU A 65 -1.04 -4.15 12.43
N ALA A 66 -1.73 -5.05 13.11
CA ALA A 66 -1.86 -6.45 12.75
C ALA A 66 -3.30 -6.73 12.27
N CYS A 67 -3.50 -7.81 11.51
CA CYS A 67 -4.82 -8.22 11.04
C CYS A 67 -5.11 -9.70 11.26
N GLU A 68 -6.37 -10.02 11.54
CA GLU A 68 -6.86 -11.40 11.60
C GLU A 68 -6.93 -12.02 10.20
N SER A 69 -7.50 -11.29 9.23
CA SER A 69 -7.66 -11.76 7.85
C SER A 69 -6.80 -10.95 6.88
N LEU A 70 -6.21 -11.66 5.91
CA LEU A 70 -5.46 -11.06 4.81
C LEU A 70 -5.80 -11.81 3.51
N GLU A 71 -6.37 -11.10 2.54
CA GLU A 71 -6.80 -11.65 1.26
C GLU A 71 -6.08 -10.96 0.11
N GLU A 72 -5.54 -11.71 -0.86
CA GLU A 72 -4.96 -11.11 -2.07
C GLU A 72 -6.08 -10.65 -3.02
N LEU A 73 -6.09 -9.35 -3.34
CA LEU A 73 -7.05 -8.75 -4.26
C LEU A 73 -6.57 -8.81 -5.71
N GLY A 74 -5.27 -8.78 -5.94
CA GLY A 74 -4.70 -8.86 -7.28
C GLY A 74 -3.25 -8.40 -7.37
N THR A 75 -2.74 -8.38 -8.61
CA THR A 75 -1.36 -7.96 -8.91
C THR A 75 -1.34 -6.99 -10.08
N PHE A 76 -0.32 -6.13 -10.14
CA PHE A 76 -0.10 -5.22 -11.27
C PHE A 76 1.37 -4.86 -11.44
N PHE A 77 1.76 -4.49 -12.67
CA PHE A 77 3.08 -3.92 -12.96
C PHE A 77 3.03 -2.40 -12.84
N ASN A 78 3.96 -1.81 -12.09
CA ASN A 78 3.97 -0.36 -11.84
C ASN A 78 4.33 0.45 -13.09
N SER A 79 5.37 0.04 -13.82
CA SER A 79 5.83 0.78 -15.00
C SER A 79 6.53 -0.13 -16.02
N PRO A 80 5.80 -1.00 -16.74
CA PRO A 80 6.36 -2.03 -17.63
C PRO A 80 7.11 -1.48 -18.86
N GLY A 81 7.12 -0.15 -19.02
CA GLY A 81 7.98 0.53 -19.99
C GLY A 81 9.47 0.34 -19.70
N PHE A 82 9.86 0.33 -18.41
CA PHE A 82 11.26 0.32 -17.98
C PHE A 82 11.54 -0.44 -16.67
N CYS A 83 10.52 -0.87 -15.92
CA CYS A 83 10.67 -1.57 -14.64
C CYS A 83 9.94 -2.92 -14.67
N ASP A 84 10.51 -3.95 -14.03
CA ASP A 84 9.90 -5.27 -13.87
C ASP A 84 9.15 -5.46 -12.53
N GLU A 85 8.97 -4.37 -11.78
CA GLU A 85 8.27 -4.37 -10.49
C GLU A 85 6.82 -4.85 -10.62
N LEU A 86 6.56 -6.02 -10.02
CA LEU A 86 5.23 -6.57 -9.78
C LEU A 86 4.82 -6.29 -8.31
N SER A 87 3.68 -5.64 -8.13
CA SER A 87 3.08 -5.42 -6.81
C SER A 87 1.92 -6.39 -6.56
N HIS A 88 1.86 -6.95 -5.35
CA HIS A 88 0.72 -7.70 -4.84
C HIS A 88 -0.13 -6.81 -3.93
N VAL A 89 -1.44 -6.79 -4.12
CA VAL A 89 -2.37 -5.98 -3.35
C VAL A 89 -3.20 -6.87 -2.44
N PHE A 90 -3.26 -6.54 -1.16
CA PHE A 90 -4.00 -7.29 -0.15
C PHE A 90 -5.08 -6.44 0.52
N LEU A 91 -6.14 -7.10 0.98
CA LEU A 91 -7.15 -6.56 1.90
C LEU A 91 -6.89 -7.13 3.29
N ALA A 92 -6.71 -6.26 4.28
CA ALA A 92 -6.54 -6.60 5.68
C ALA A 92 -7.78 -6.19 6.49
N THR A 93 -8.34 -7.13 7.26
CA THR A 93 -9.51 -6.88 8.14
C THR A 93 -9.33 -7.56 9.50
N GLY A 94 -10.14 -7.14 10.49
CA GLY A 94 -9.97 -7.56 11.88
C GLY A 94 -8.68 -6.98 12.46
N LEU A 95 -8.55 -5.65 12.40
CA LEU A 95 -7.31 -4.95 12.74
C LEU A 95 -7.12 -4.86 14.25
N SER A 96 -5.85 -4.84 14.67
CA SER A 96 -5.43 -4.61 16.06
C SER A 96 -4.15 -3.81 16.09
N GLU A 97 -3.95 -3.01 17.14
CA GLU A 97 -2.74 -2.20 17.30
C GLU A 97 -1.55 -3.08 17.72
N VAL A 98 -0.40 -2.80 17.11
CA VAL A 98 0.91 -3.33 17.48
C VAL A 98 1.94 -2.20 17.50
N PRO A 99 3.07 -2.37 18.21
CA PRO A 99 4.15 -1.39 18.15
C PRO A 99 4.58 -1.16 16.71
N ARG A 100 4.69 0.13 16.35
CA ARG A 100 5.20 0.57 15.05
C ARG A 100 6.73 0.56 15.06
N GLU A 101 7.33 0.08 13.99
CA GLU A 101 8.79 0.01 13.80
C GLU A 101 9.15 0.57 12.41
N PRO A 102 9.15 1.91 12.22
CA PRO A 102 9.38 2.50 10.90
C PRO A 102 10.81 2.23 10.39
N ASP A 103 10.95 1.87 9.13
CA ASP A 103 12.24 1.62 8.47
C ASP A 103 12.79 2.88 7.78
N GLY A 104 13.39 3.74 8.62
CA GLY A 104 14.15 4.89 8.16
C GLY A 104 13.38 6.21 8.19
N ALA A 105 14.06 7.25 7.71
CA ALA A 105 13.62 8.63 7.94
C ALA A 105 12.31 8.97 7.24
N GLU A 106 12.06 8.47 6.01
CA GLU A 106 10.82 8.80 5.29
C GLU A 106 9.58 8.31 6.06
N GLU A 107 9.65 7.10 6.62
CA GLU A 107 8.58 6.55 7.43
C GLU A 107 8.49 7.22 8.81
N GLU A 108 9.61 7.61 9.42
CA GLU A 108 9.60 8.30 10.72
C GLU A 108 8.76 9.61 10.69
N TRP A 109 8.76 10.32 9.57
CA TRP A 109 7.99 11.57 9.38
C TRP A 109 6.58 11.36 8.80
N MET A 110 6.25 10.14 8.41
CA MET A 110 4.95 9.77 7.84
C MET A 110 3.86 9.81 8.92
N THR A 111 2.67 10.30 8.54
CA THR A 111 1.50 10.33 9.42
C THR A 111 0.42 9.36 8.96
N ILE A 112 -0.26 8.73 9.92
CA ILE A 112 -1.39 7.84 9.66
C ILE A 112 -2.68 8.66 9.58
N GLU A 113 -3.47 8.38 8.55
CA GLU A 113 -4.76 9.01 8.26
C GLU A 113 -5.84 7.92 8.20
N ARG A 114 -7.04 8.23 8.68
CA ARG A 114 -8.22 7.35 8.55
C ARG A 114 -9.29 8.11 7.78
N VAL A 115 -9.75 7.50 6.69
CA VAL A 115 -10.69 8.10 5.75
C VAL A 115 -11.76 7.08 5.43
N GLY A 116 -13.03 7.49 5.33
CA GLY A 116 -14.08 6.59 4.89
C GLY A 116 -13.77 6.03 3.50
N LEU A 117 -14.02 4.75 3.25
CA LEU A 117 -13.69 4.12 1.97
C LEU A 117 -14.34 4.86 0.79
N ASP A 118 -15.61 5.23 0.90
CA ASP A 118 -16.31 6.01 -0.14
C ASP A 118 -15.70 7.40 -0.33
N GLU A 119 -15.31 8.08 0.75
CA GLU A 119 -14.60 9.36 0.68
C GLU A 119 -13.23 9.20 0.00
N ALA A 120 -12.49 8.12 0.31
CA ALA A 120 -11.22 7.84 -0.34
C ALA A 120 -11.40 7.60 -1.86
N ILE A 121 -12.51 7.01 -2.30
CA ILE A 121 -12.85 6.90 -3.72
C ILE A 121 -13.14 8.29 -4.33
N GLU A 122 -13.90 9.15 -3.65
CA GLU A 122 -14.12 10.53 -4.10
C GLU A 122 -12.80 11.31 -4.21
N MET A 123 -11.86 11.09 -3.30
CA MET A 123 -10.52 11.69 -3.32
C MET A 123 -9.68 11.23 -4.52
N ILE A 124 -9.88 10.01 -5.02
CA ILE A 124 -9.29 9.53 -6.28
C ILE A 124 -9.84 10.34 -7.46
N ASP A 125 -11.17 10.48 -7.54
CA ASP A 125 -11.85 11.21 -8.62
C ASP A 125 -11.47 12.69 -8.66
N GLN A 126 -11.24 13.29 -7.49
CA GLN A 126 -10.77 14.66 -7.33
C GLN A 126 -9.26 14.82 -7.57
N GLY A 127 -8.54 13.71 -7.78
CA GLY A 127 -7.10 13.69 -7.99
C GLY A 127 -6.31 14.13 -6.77
N GLN A 128 -6.83 13.91 -5.56
CA GLN A 128 -6.12 14.10 -4.30
C GLN A 128 -5.30 12.86 -3.92
N ILE A 129 -5.79 11.67 -4.27
CA ILE A 129 -5.03 10.42 -4.25
C ILE A 129 -4.48 10.17 -5.66
N ARG A 130 -3.15 10.08 -5.79
CA ARG A 130 -2.45 9.96 -7.08
C ARG A 130 -1.49 8.78 -7.17
N ASP A 131 -1.33 8.06 -6.07
CA ASP A 131 -0.45 6.89 -6.00
C ASP A 131 -1.12 5.65 -6.60
N ALA A 132 -0.41 4.95 -7.49
CA ALA A 132 -1.00 3.90 -8.32
C ALA A 132 -1.48 2.69 -7.52
N LYS A 133 -0.66 2.18 -6.58
CA LYS A 133 -1.04 1.06 -5.71
C LYS A 133 -2.25 1.41 -4.83
N THR A 134 -2.32 2.65 -4.35
CA THR A 134 -3.43 3.16 -3.55
C THR A 134 -4.73 3.22 -4.34
N ILE A 135 -4.70 3.81 -5.55
CA ILE A 135 -5.86 3.87 -6.43
C ILE A 135 -6.37 2.46 -6.76
N ILE A 136 -5.46 1.57 -7.17
CA ILE A 136 -5.81 0.19 -7.53
C ILE A 136 -6.36 -0.55 -6.32
N GLY A 137 -5.70 -0.45 -5.16
CA GLY A 137 -6.10 -1.13 -3.94
C GLY A 137 -7.48 -0.70 -3.46
N LEU A 138 -7.74 0.60 -3.34
CA LEU A 138 -9.02 1.10 -2.86
C LEU A 138 -10.18 0.68 -3.79
N LEU A 139 -9.99 0.77 -5.10
CA LEU A 139 -11.01 0.34 -6.07
C LEU A 139 -11.26 -1.17 -6.05
N LEU A 140 -10.22 -1.99 -5.85
CA LEU A 140 -10.38 -3.44 -5.70
C LEU A 140 -11.07 -3.79 -4.38
N ALA A 141 -10.70 -3.12 -3.28
CA ALA A 141 -11.29 -3.33 -1.97
C ALA A 141 -12.77 -2.95 -1.95
N GLN A 142 -13.16 -1.80 -2.51
CA GLN A 142 -14.56 -1.38 -2.61
C GLN A 142 -15.40 -2.44 -3.32
N ARG A 143 -14.97 -2.89 -4.51
CA ARG A 143 -15.68 -3.95 -5.25
C ARG A 143 -15.77 -5.26 -4.47
N ARG A 144 -14.76 -5.58 -3.67
CA ARG A 144 -14.69 -6.82 -2.89
C ARG A 144 -15.60 -6.79 -1.67
N LEU A 145 -15.84 -5.61 -1.10
CA LEU A 145 -16.69 -5.39 0.08
C LEU A 145 -18.16 -5.17 -0.27
N GLU A 146 -18.44 -4.66 -1.47
CA GLU A 146 -19.82 -4.51 -2.00
C GLU A 146 -20.43 -5.82 -2.53
N GLY A 147 -19.62 -6.83 -2.83
CA GLY A 147 -20.04 -8.12 -3.40
C GLY A 147 -20.12 -9.26 -2.40
#